data_AF-C7XWB0-F1
#
_entry.id   AF-C7XWB0-F1
#
_cell.length_a   1.000
_cell.length_b   1.000
_cell.length_c   1.000
_cell.angle_alpha   90.00
_cell.angle_beta   90.00
_cell.angle_gamma   90.00
#
_symmetry.space_group_name_H-M   'P 1'
#
loop_
_entity.id
_entity.type
_entity.pdbx_description
1 polymer ?
#
loop_
_entity_poly.entity_id
_entity_poly.type
_entity_poly.pdbx_seq_one_letter_code
_entity_poly.pdbx_strand_id
1 'polypeptide(L)'
;MLFKNDPQRMRKIGNRQLMQLIYVTKDSWNQARETEQAVYEGHVDSELTDRTKLQECKYMYLYQWARKRKAHGHLNDGVIQH
;
A
#
# COMPACT_ATOMS: atom_id res chain seq x y z
N MET A 1 -21.17 -11.85 29.00
CA MET A 1 -20.61 -12.50 27.79
C MET A 1 -19.86 -11.47 26.98
N LEU A 2 -18.55 -11.37 27.18
CA LEU A 2 -17.66 -10.43 26.50
C LEU A 2 -17.12 -11.10 25.24
N PHE A 3 -17.05 -10.34 24.14
CA PHE A 3 -16.57 -10.75 22.81
C PHE A 3 -17.56 -11.55 21.95
N LYS A 4 -18.65 -10.88 21.53
CA LYS A 4 -19.31 -11.28 20.27
C LYS A 4 -18.36 -10.95 19.12
N ASN A 5 -17.67 -11.97 18.61
CA ASN A 5 -16.88 -11.90 17.39
C ASN A 5 -17.83 -11.61 16.22
N ASP A 6 -18.07 -10.34 15.92
CA ASP A 6 -18.80 -9.92 14.73
C ASP A 6 -17.87 -10.05 13.50
N PRO A 7 -18.09 -11.04 12.62
CA PRO A 7 -17.22 -11.28 11.47
C PRO A 7 -17.22 -10.10 10.49
N GLN A 8 -18.32 -9.35 10.40
CA GLN A 8 -18.43 -8.20 9.52
C GLN A 8 -17.60 -7.03 10.05
N ARG A 9 -17.63 -6.80 11.37
CA ARG A 9 -16.76 -5.81 12.03
C ARG A 9 -15.29 -6.17 11.83
N MET A 10 -14.91 -7.44 12.03
CA MET A 10 -13.53 -7.88 11.83
C MET A 10 -13.07 -7.74 10.39
N ARG A 11 -13.95 -8.03 9.41
CA ARG A 11 -13.67 -7.79 7.99
C ARG A 11 -13.43 -6.30 7.69
N LYS A 12 -14.23 -5.40 8.26
CA LYS A 12 -14.03 -3.94 8.10
C LYS A 12 -12.69 -3.49 8.67
N ILE A 13 -12.33 -3.93 9.87
CA ILE A 13 -11.04 -3.60 10.51
C ILE A 13 -9.88 -4.11 9.65
N GLY A 14 -9.92 -5.38 9.24
CA GLY A 14 -8.86 -5.97 8.41
C GLY A 14 -8.73 -5.29 7.05
N ASN A 15 -9.85 -4.90 6.43
CA ASN A 15 -9.81 -4.14 5.17
C ASN A 15 -9.22 -2.75 5.36
N ARG A 16 -9.53 -2.05 6.47
CA ARG A 16 -8.92 -0.75 6.78
C ARG A 16 -7.41 -0.85 6.98
N GLN A 17 -6.97 -1.84 7.74
CA GLN A 17 -5.53 -2.10 7.95
C GLN A 17 -4.82 -2.44 6.64
N LEU A 18 -5.45 -3.23 5.78
CA LEU A 18 -4.93 -3.53 4.44
C LEU A 18 -4.77 -2.26 3.60
N MET A 19 -5.76 -1.37 3.61
CA MET A 19 -5.67 -0.10 2.87
C MET A 19 -4.52 0.78 3.40
N GLN A 20 -4.39 0.90 4.73
CA GLN A 20 -3.29 1.64 5.34
C GLN A 20 -1.93 1.06 4.94
N LEU A 21 -1.80 -0.27 4.94
CA LEU A 21 -0.58 -0.94 4.53
C LEU A 21 -0.24 -0.70 3.05
N ILE A 22 -1.25 -0.67 2.17
CA ILE A 22 -1.06 -0.33 0.76
C ILE A 22 -0.54 1.10 0.61
N TYR A 23 -1.09 2.07 1.33
CA TYR A 23 -0.62 3.46 1.27
C TYR A 23 0.83 3.58 1.72
N VAL A 24 1.18 3.04 2.89
CA VAL A 24 2.56 3.05 3.41
C VAL A 24 3.53 2.36 2.43
N THR A 25 3.12 1.24 1.84
CA THR A 25 3.97 0.51 0.89
C THR A 25 4.15 1.29 -0.42
N LYS A 26 3.11 2.00 -0.88
CA LYS A 26 3.20 2.88 -2.05
C LYS A 26 4.16 4.04 -1.79
N ASP A 27 4.08 4.67 -0.62
CA ASP A 27 4.97 5.77 -0.25
C ASP A 27 6.43 5.30 -0.18
N SER A 28 6.67 4.13 0.42
CA SER A 28 7.99 3.47 0.43
C SER A 28 8.51 3.17 -0.97
N TRP A 29 7.63 2.73 -1.89
CA TRP A 29 8.00 2.53 -3.29
C TRP A 29 8.36 3.84 -3.98
N ASN A 30 7.58 4.90 -3.80
CA ASN A 30 7.87 6.22 -4.37
C ASN A 30 9.24 6.74 -3.87
N GLN A 31 9.51 6.66 -2.57
CA GLN A 31 10.80 7.05 -1.99
C GLN A 31 11.97 6.25 -2.56
N ALA A 32 11.81 4.94 -2.75
CA ALA A 32 12.84 4.10 -3.37
C ALA A 32 13.12 4.54 -4.81
N ARG A 33 12.08 4.83 -5.59
CA ARG A 33 12.22 5.35 -6.97
C ARG A 33 12.92 6.70 -7.02
N GLU A 34 12.55 7.62 -6.13
CA GLU A 34 13.19 8.94 -6.03
C GLU A 34 14.67 8.82 -5.67
N THR A 35 15.00 7.92 -4.73
CA THR A 35 16.39 7.65 -4.32
C THR A 35 17.20 7.02 -5.47
N GLU A 36 16.65 6.01 -6.13
CA GLU A 36 17.28 5.38 -7.30
C GLU A 36 17.57 6.41 -8.39
N GLN A 37 16.59 7.28 -8.70
CA GLN A 37 16.75 8.31 -9.73
C GLN A 37 17.82 9.35 -9.35
N ALA A 38 17.86 9.80 -8.10
CA ALA A 38 18.86 10.75 -7.62
C ALA A 38 20.29 10.18 -7.65
N VAL A 39 20.46 8.88 -7.41
CA VAL A 39 21.77 8.21 -7.42
C VAL A 39 22.20 7.82 -8.84
N TYR A 40 21.26 7.58 -9.76
CA TYR A 40 21.57 7.30 -11.18
C TYR A 40 22.32 8.45 -11.86
N GLU A 41 22.15 9.69 -11.39
CA GLU A 41 22.95 10.85 -11.81
C GLU A 41 24.44 10.75 -11.38
N GLY A 42 24.77 9.81 -10.49
CA GLY A 42 26.03 9.75 -9.76
C GLY A 42 26.82 8.44 -9.81
N HIS A 43 26.30 7.30 -10.31
CA HIS A 43 26.94 6.03 -10.76
C HIS A 43 25.95 4.84 -10.62
N VAL A 44 26.11 3.78 -11.43
CA VAL A 44 25.14 2.66 -11.57
C VAL A 44 25.24 1.67 -10.40
N ASP A 45 24.34 1.78 -9.40
CA ASP A 45 24.25 0.84 -8.27
C ASP A 45 23.04 -0.09 -8.40
N SER A 46 23.27 -1.39 -8.61
CA SER A 46 22.22 -2.40 -8.79
C SER A 46 21.36 -2.65 -7.54
N GLU A 47 21.88 -2.35 -6.34
CA GLU A 47 21.15 -2.56 -5.09
C GLU A 47 19.90 -1.68 -5.00
N LEU A 48 20.00 -0.43 -5.47
CA LEU A 48 18.88 0.51 -5.45
C LEU A 48 17.76 0.07 -6.39
N THR A 49 18.11 -0.38 -7.60
CA THR A 49 17.14 -0.95 -8.55
C THR A 49 16.43 -2.18 -7.97
N ASP A 50 17.17 -3.09 -7.34
CA ASP A 50 16.59 -4.27 -6.69
C ASP A 50 15.64 -3.88 -5.54
N ARG A 51 16.03 -2.87 -4.74
CA ARG A 51 15.20 -2.35 -3.64
C ARG A 51 13.92 -1.72 -4.17
N THR A 52 13.99 -0.91 -5.22
CA THR A 52 12.81 -0.33 -5.88
C THR A 52 11.86 -1.42 -6.37
N LYS A 53 12.40 -2.42 -7.07
CA LYS A 53 11.63 -3.53 -7.63
C LYS A 53 10.97 -4.40 -6.56
N LEU A 54 11.64 -4.61 -5.42
CA LEU A 54 11.06 -5.30 -4.29
C LEU A 54 9.85 -4.54 -3.70
N GLN A 55 9.93 -3.22 -3.58
CA GLN A 55 8.82 -2.40 -3.08
C GLN A 55 7.65 -2.37 -4.06
N GLU A 56 7.92 -2.32 -5.37
CA GLU A 56 6.91 -2.47 -6.41
C GLU A 56 6.15 -3.80 -6.28
N CYS A 57 6.88 -4.92 -6.17
CA CYS A 57 6.29 -6.25 -6.00
C CYS A 57 5.39 -6.32 -4.76
N LYS A 58 5.82 -5.76 -3.63
CA LYS A 58 5.02 -5.69 -2.40
C LYS A 58 3.74 -4.88 -2.62
N TYR A 59 3.84 -3.71 -3.23
CA TYR A 59 2.68 -2.87 -3.53
C TYR A 59 1.67 -3.60 -4.42
N MET A 60 2.14 -4.22 -5.52
CA MET A 60 1.28 -4.94 -6.46
C MET A 60 0.60 -6.16 -5.81
N TYR A 61 1.33 -6.90 -4.97
CA TYR A 61 0.76 -8.03 -4.22
C TYR A 61 -0.39 -7.58 -3.31
N LEU A 62 -0.18 -6.52 -2.53
CA LEU A 62 -1.20 -5.99 -1.64
C LEU A 62 -2.40 -5.45 -2.41
N TYR A 63 -2.18 -4.75 -3.52
CA TYR A 63 -3.24 -4.24 -4.39
C TYR A 63 -4.11 -5.37 -4.96
N GLN A 64 -3.49 -6.46 -5.43
CA GLN A 64 -4.22 -7.65 -5.89
C GLN A 64 -5.08 -8.25 -4.76
N TRP A 65 -4.55 -8.31 -3.54
CA TRP A 65 -5.27 -8.84 -2.39
C TRP A 65 -6.45 -7.96 -1.97
N ALA A 66 -6.29 -6.64 -2.02
CA ALA A 66 -7.37 -5.68 -1.81
C ALA A 66 -8.49 -5.84 -2.85
N ARG A 67 -8.13 -5.99 -4.13
CA ARG A 67 -9.08 -6.25 -5.22
C ARG A 67 -9.89 -7.53 -4.97
N LYS A 68 -9.23 -8.63 -4.59
CA LYS A 68 -9.91 -9.90 -4.24
C LYS A 68 -10.89 -9.73 -3.07
N ARG A 69 -10.55 -8.87 -2.10
CA ARG A 69 -11.37 -8.59 -0.91
C ARG A 69 -12.46 -7.55 -1.14
N LYS A 70 -12.54 -6.94 -2.33
CA LYS A 70 -13.36 -5.75 -2.60
C LYS A 70 -13.14 -4.67 -1.51
N ALA A 71 -11.91 -4.58 -1.02
CA ALA A 71 -11.52 -3.59 -0.04
C ALA A 71 -11.31 -2.28 -0.78
N HIS A 72 -12.24 -1.35 -0.62
CA HIS A 72 -12.12 -0.01 -1.16
C HIS A 72 -11.40 0.85 -0.12
N GLY A 73 -10.48 1.70 -0.60
CA GLY A 73 -9.95 2.78 0.21
C GLY A 73 -11.08 3.72 0.62
N HIS A 74 -10.81 4.57 1.60
CA HIS A 74 -11.66 5.74 1.79
C HIS A 74 -11.48 6.61 0.54
N LEU A 75 -12.50 6.75 -0.32
CA LEU A 75 -12.64 7.98 -1.07
C LEU A 75 -12.66 9.07 -0.01
N ASN A 76 -11.81 10.09 -0.15
CA ASN A 76 -11.90 11.27 0.72
C ASN A 76 -13.38 11.67 0.77
N ASP A 77 -14.02 11.57 1.93
CA ASP A 77 -15.42 11.98 2.11
C ASP A 77 -15.60 13.49 1.78
N GLY A 78 -14.49 14.24 1.62
CA GLY A 78 -14.46 15.61 1.12
C GLY A 78 -14.49 15.80 -0.41
N VAL A 79 -14.54 14.74 -1.23
CA VAL A 79 -14.64 14.85 -2.71
C VAL A 79 -16.07 14.60 -3.22
N ILE A 80 -17.02 14.26 -2.35
CA ILE A 80 -18.44 14.37 -2.66
C ILE A 80 -18.90 15.75 -2.20
N GLN A 81 -18.54 16.78 -2.96
CA GLN A 81 -19.29 18.04 -2.92
C GLN A 81 -20.64 17.79 -3.60
N HIS A 82 -21.70 18.26 -2.94
CA HIS A 82 -23.11 18.18 -3.35
C HIS A 82 -23.36 18.69 -4.78
#